data_AF-A0A6M8EAL7-F1
#
_entry.id   AF-A0A6M8EAL7-F1
#
_cell.length_a   1.000
_cell.length_b   1.000
_cell.length_c   1.000
_cell.angle_alpha   90.00
_cell.angle_beta   90.00
_cell.angle_gamma   90.00
#
_symmetry.space_group_name_H-M   'P 1'
#
loop_
_entity.id
_entity.type
_entity.pdbx_description
1 polymer ?
#
loop_
_entity_poly.entity_id
_entity_poly.type
_entity_poly.pdbx_seq_one_letter_code
_entity_poly.pdbx_strand_id
1 'polypeptide(L)'
;MNLFKKAYDWASTYDFEDIDIEYASKLALKMLDDCCQMNSHDREVFFNIYDALCDRADINLDDDVNHLIKSARDRKTIYSKPQLASIVHACKEEIIPNMLKIHMKAYKDMVRKNLEML
;
A
#
# COMPACT_ATOMS: atom_id res chain seq x y z
N MET A 1 -13.32 17.15 -5.32
CA MET A 1 -13.16 15.77 -5.82
C MET A 1 -12.48 14.97 -4.71
N ASN A 2 -13.04 13.82 -4.31
CA ASN A 2 -12.47 13.04 -3.20
C ASN A 2 -11.07 12.54 -3.60
N LEU A 3 -10.01 12.97 -2.90
CA LEU A 3 -8.62 12.60 -3.20
C LEU A 3 -8.42 11.08 -3.23
N PHE A 4 -9.18 10.34 -2.43
CA PHE A 4 -9.13 8.88 -2.38
C PHE A 4 -9.61 8.24 -3.69
N LYS A 5 -10.72 8.75 -4.25
CA LYS A 5 -11.20 8.31 -5.57
C LYS A 5 -10.21 8.70 -6.67
N LYS A 6 -9.65 9.93 -6.61
CA LYS A 6 -8.60 10.37 -7.56
C LYS A 6 -7.39 9.41 -7.52
N ALA A 7 -6.97 9.00 -6.32
CA ALA A 7 -5.86 8.08 -6.12
C ALA A 7 -6.14 6.70 -6.72
N TYR A 8 -7.33 6.15 -6.46
CA TYR A 8 -7.77 4.88 -7.05
C TYR A 8 -7.82 4.96 -8.59
N ASP A 9 -8.57 5.93 -9.14
CA ASP A 9 -8.79 6.07 -10.59
C ASP A 9 -7.46 6.23 -11.35
N TRP A 10 -6.53 7.01 -10.79
CA TRP A 10 -5.18 7.18 -11.34
C TRP A 10 -4.41 5.86 -11.33
N ALA A 11 -4.36 5.16 -10.20
CA ALA A 11 -3.62 3.92 -10.07
C ALA A 11 -4.19 2.76 -10.93
N SER A 12 -5.49 2.80 -11.24
CA SER A 12 -6.12 1.83 -12.15
C SER A 12 -5.62 1.95 -13.60
N THR A 13 -4.98 3.06 -13.98
CA THR A 13 -4.58 3.34 -15.37
C THR A 13 -3.12 3.73 -15.55
N TYR A 14 -2.41 4.07 -14.47
CA TYR A 14 -0.99 4.43 -14.51
C TYR A 14 -0.11 3.21 -14.83
N ASP A 15 0.93 3.42 -15.64
CA ASP A 15 1.90 2.37 -15.99
C ASP A 15 2.97 2.28 -14.89
N PHE A 16 2.76 1.37 -13.93
CA PHE A 16 3.70 1.15 -12.82
C PHE A 16 4.82 0.20 -13.22
N GLU A 17 6.04 0.50 -12.79
CA GLU A 17 7.13 -0.46 -12.85
C GLU A 17 6.97 -1.54 -11.76
N ASP A 18 7.55 -2.73 -11.97
CA ASP A 18 7.52 -3.82 -10.99
C ASP A 18 7.99 -3.38 -9.59
N ILE A 19 8.99 -2.50 -9.55
CA ILE A 19 9.52 -1.95 -8.31
C ILE A 19 8.51 -1.05 -7.58
N ASP A 20 7.66 -0.33 -8.31
CA ASP A 20 6.62 0.50 -7.70
C ASP A 20 5.52 -0.39 -7.07
N ILE A 21 5.14 -1.46 -7.76
CA ILE A 21 4.14 -2.44 -7.32
C ILE A 21 4.63 -3.17 -6.06
N GLU A 22 5.90 -3.59 -6.04
CA GLU A 22 6.53 -4.19 -4.87
C GLU A 22 6.48 -3.24 -3.66
N TYR A 23 6.82 -1.96 -3.87
CA TYR A 23 6.87 -0.97 -2.81
C TYR A 23 5.48 -0.48 -2.36
N ALA A 24 4.47 -0.53 -3.23
CA ALA A 24 3.08 -0.36 -2.84
C ALA A 24 2.64 -1.44 -1.85
N SER A 25 2.96 -2.71 -2.13
CA SER A 25 2.66 -3.84 -1.25
C SER A 25 3.39 -3.74 0.10
N LYS A 26 4.69 -3.41 0.09
CA LYS A 26 5.47 -3.18 1.32
C LYS A 26 4.93 -2.03 2.15
N LEU A 27 4.49 -0.94 1.52
CA LEU A 27 3.88 0.18 2.23
C LEU A 27 2.54 -0.23 2.85
N ALA A 28 1.69 -0.94 2.11
CA ALA A 28 0.42 -1.46 2.63
C ALA A 28 0.62 -2.35 3.86
N LEU A 29 1.58 -3.27 3.82
CA LEU A 29 1.95 -4.10 4.98
C LEU A 29 2.37 -3.24 6.18
N LYS A 30 3.25 -2.26 5.95
CA LYS A 30 3.73 -1.35 7.01
C LYS A 30 2.59 -0.53 7.63
N MET A 31 1.60 -0.13 6.83
CA MET A 31 0.44 0.63 7.30
C MET A 31 -0.49 -0.22 8.18
N LEU A 32 -0.60 -1.52 7.92
CA LEU A 32 -1.43 -2.44 8.70
C LEU A 32 -0.88 -2.78 10.10
N ASP A 33 0.45 -2.72 10.28
CA ASP A 33 1.14 -2.98 11.56
C ASP A 33 1.11 -1.77 12.54
N ASP A 34 0.39 -0.70 12.18
CA ASP A 34 0.24 0.57 12.92
C ASP A 34 1.52 1.28 13.39
N CYS A 35 2.71 0.72 13.12
CA CYS A 35 4.01 1.36 13.32
C CYS A 35 4.34 2.41 12.25
N CYS A 36 3.44 2.63 11.28
CA CYS A 36 3.60 3.63 10.24
C CYS A 36 3.34 5.05 10.80
N GLN A 37 4.34 5.92 10.75
CA GLN A 37 4.20 7.33 11.17
C GLN A 37 3.38 8.20 10.21
N MET A 38 2.82 7.61 9.15
CA MET A 38 1.98 8.29 8.18
C MET A 38 0.61 8.64 8.81
N ASN A 39 0.13 9.85 8.55
CA ASN A 39 -1.18 10.31 9.03
C ASN A 39 -2.31 9.50 8.36
N SER A 40 -3.52 9.52 8.95
CA SER A 40 -4.66 8.74 8.47
C SER A 40 -5.06 9.08 7.02
N HIS A 41 -4.99 10.35 6.64
CA HIS A 41 -5.35 10.81 5.30
C HIS A 41 -4.42 10.25 4.23
N ASP A 42 -3.11 10.35 4.44
CA ASP A 42 -2.10 9.76 3.55
C ASP A 42 -2.24 8.23 3.50
N ARG A 43 -2.46 7.57 4.66
CA ARG A 43 -2.69 6.12 4.68
C ARG A 43 -3.85 5.72 3.79
N GLU A 44 -4.97 6.45 3.87
CA GLU A 44 -6.14 6.19 3.04
C GLU A 44 -5.85 6.39 1.54
N VAL A 45 -5.09 7.43 1.17
CA VAL A 45 -4.62 7.61 -0.23
C VAL A 45 -3.82 6.40 -0.72
N PHE A 46 -2.79 5.99 0.01
CA PHE A 46 -1.93 4.87 -0.39
C PHE A 46 -2.67 3.53 -0.41
N PHE A 47 -3.65 3.36 0.48
CA PHE A 47 -4.49 2.18 0.48
C PHE A 47 -5.46 2.13 -0.71
N ASN A 48 -5.97 3.27 -1.19
CA ASN A 48 -6.77 3.33 -2.41
C ASN A 48 -5.93 2.99 -3.65
N ILE A 49 -4.66 3.42 -3.69
CA ILE A 49 -3.72 3.03 -4.75
C ILE A 49 -3.49 1.52 -4.73
N TYR A 50 -3.21 0.96 -3.55
CA TYR A 50 -3.00 -0.48 -3.41
C TYR A 50 -4.23 -1.31 -3.81
N ASP A 51 -5.45 -0.86 -3.48
CA ASP A 51 -6.68 -1.52 -3.92
C ASP A 51 -6.81 -1.49 -5.44
N ALA A 52 -6.51 -0.35 -6.09
CA ALA A 52 -6.54 -0.25 -7.54
C ALA A 52 -5.54 -1.21 -8.21
N LEU A 53 -4.36 -1.42 -7.63
CA LEU A 53 -3.40 -2.42 -8.11
C LEU A 53 -3.92 -3.85 -7.94
N CYS A 54 -4.61 -4.13 -6.83
CA CYS A 54 -5.20 -5.45 -6.59
C CYS A 54 -6.34 -5.79 -7.55
N ASP A 55 -7.08 -4.77 -7.99
CA ASP A 55 -8.26 -4.94 -8.84
C ASP A 55 -7.91 -4.87 -10.35
N ARG A 56 -6.63 -4.65 -10.69
CA ARG A 56 -6.11 -4.67 -12.07
C ARG A 56 -5.84 -6.09 -12.56
N ALA A 57 -6.33 -6.41 -13.76
CA ALA A 57 -6.17 -7.73 -14.37
C ALA A 57 -4.77 -7.98 -14.96
N ASP A 58 -4.02 -6.93 -15.22
CA ASP A 58 -2.67 -6.98 -15.81
C ASP A 58 -1.55 -7.05 -14.76
N ILE A 59 -1.87 -6.91 -13.47
CA ILE A 59 -0.92 -7.00 -12.37
C ILE A 59 -1.16 -8.30 -11.58
N ASN A 60 -0.11 -9.09 -11.37
CA ASN A 60 -0.18 -10.30 -10.56
C ASN A 60 0.29 -10.02 -9.11
N LEU A 61 -0.64 -10.03 -8.16
CA LEU A 61 -0.40 -9.91 -6.71
C LEU A 61 -0.91 -11.17 -5.97
N ASP A 62 -0.56 -12.34 -6.50
CA ASP A 62 -0.90 -13.67 -5.99
C ASP A 62 0.27 -14.28 -5.19
N ASP A 63 0.79 -13.52 -4.24
CA ASP A 63 1.83 -13.97 -3.31
C ASP A 63 1.33 -13.90 -1.86
N ASP A 64 2.03 -14.62 -0.97
CA ASP A 64 1.65 -14.78 0.44
C ASP A 64 1.51 -13.43 1.17
N VAL A 65 2.34 -12.44 0.82
CA VAL A 65 2.32 -11.11 1.45
C VAL A 65 1.05 -10.37 1.05
N ASN A 66 0.72 -10.37 -0.24
CA ASN A 66 -0.48 -9.75 -0.76
C ASN A 66 -1.76 -10.46 -0.28
N HIS A 67 -1.75 -11.79 -0.15
CA HIS A 67 -2.84 -12.53 0.47
C HIS A 67 -3.04 -12.15 1.95
N LEU A 68 -1.95 -11.99 2.70
CA LEU A 68 -2.00 -11.53 4.08
C LEU A 68 -2.57 -10.11 4.18
N ILE A 69 -2.09 -9.17 3.36
CA ILE A 69 -2.59 -7.78 3.35
C ILE A 69 -4.08 -7.75 3.02
N LYS A 70 -4.51 -8.44 1.95
CA LYS A 70 -5.92 -8.53 1.54
C LYS A 70 -6.80 -9.14 2.63
N SER A 71 -6.29 -10.15 3.34
CA SER A 71 -7.02 -10.81 4.43
C SER A 71 -7.09 -9.97 5.70
N ALA A 72 -5.99 -9.31 6.07
CA ALA A 72 -5.82 -8.53 7.28
C ALA A 72 -6.46 -7.16 7.20
N ARG A 73 -6.48 -6.51 6.04
CA ARG A 73 -7.07 -5.19 5.87
C ARG A 73 -8.59 -5.24 6.01
N ASP A 74 -9.15 -4.33 6.81
CA ASP A 74 -10.56 -3.97 6.70
C ASP A 74 -10.70 -2.87 5.64
N ARG A 75 -11.26 -3.17 4.45
CA ARG A 75 -11.43 -2.19 3.37
C ARG A 75 -12.31 -0.99 3.75
N LYS A 76 -13.08 -1.05 4.85
CA LYS A 76 -13.89 0.07 5.36
C LYS A 76 -13.11 1.00 6.29
N THR A 77 -11.90 0.62 6.68
CA THR A 77 -11.05 1.41 7.58
C THR A 77 -9.60 1.43 7.07
N ILE A 78 -8.73 2.14 7.79
CA ILE A 78 -7.27 2.12 7.53
C ILE A 78 -6.53 1.09 8.41
N TYR A 79 -7.26 0.28 9.18
CA TYR A 79 -6.70 -0.61 10.19
C TYR A 79 -6.74 -2.08 9.77
N SER A 80 -5.86 -2.87 10.38
CA SER A 80 -5.91 -4.32 10.32
C SER A 80 -7.00 -4.88 11.24
N LYS A 81 -7.54 -6.04 10.85
CA LYS A 81 -8.40 -6.85 11.72
C LYS A 81 -7.57 -7.31 12.93
N PRO A 82 -8.03 -7.08 14.18
CA PRO A 82 -7.23 -7.37 15.37
C PRO A 82 -6.69 -8.80 15.44
N GLN A 83 -7.47 -9.79 14.98
CA GLN A 83 -7.08 -11.21 14.98
C GLN A 83 -5.89 -11.54 14.06
N LEU A 84 -5.53 -10.66 13.12
CA LEU A 84 -4.41 -10.85 12.19
C LEU A 84 -3.22 -9.93 12.52
N ALA A 85 -3.34 -9.05 13.52
CA ALA A 85 -2.32 -8.06 13.85
C ALA A 85 -0.95 -8.69 14.17
N SER A 86 -0.90 -9.76 14.95
CA SER A 86 0.37 -10.45 15.27
C SER A 86 1.04 -11.09 14.06
N ILE A 87 0.26 -11.60 13.10
CA ILE A 87 0.78 -12.20 11.86
C ILE A 87 1.33 -11.11 10.95
N VAL A 88 0.59 -10.00 10.81
CA VAL A 88 1.05 -8.81 10.08
C VAL A 88 2.35 -8.28 10.67
N HIS A 89 2.45 -8.19 11.99
CA HIS A 89 3.66 -7.74 12.68
C HIS A 89 4.86 -8.63 12.38
N ALA A 90 4.71 -9.95 12.51
CA ALA A 90 5.77 -10.91 12.23
C ALA A 90 6.25 -10.83 10.76
N CYS A 91 5.31 -10.80 9.81
CA CYS A 91 5.63 -10.66 8.38
C CYS A 91 6.37 -9.35 8.06
N LYS A 92 5.93 -8.25 8.69
CA LYS A 92 6.58 -6.95 8.59
C LYS A 92 8.03 -7.01 9.09
N GLU A 93 8.28 -7.64 10.24
CA GLU A 93 9.63 -7.74 10.83
C GLU A 93 10.59 -8.55 9.94
N GLU A 94 10.09 -9.44 9.09
CA GLU A 94 10.90 -10.18 8.11
C GLU A 94 11.20 -9.34 6.86
N ILE A 95 10.20 -8.64 6.32
CA ILE A 95 10.29 -7.98 5.01
C ILE A 95 10.92 -6.58 5.11
N ILE A 96 10.49 -5.77 6.07
CA ILE A 96 10.82 -4.34 6.13
C ILE A 96 12.32 -4.08 6.37
N PRO A 97 13.08 -4.86 7.16
CA PRO A 97 14.51 -4.62 7.33
C PRO A 97 15.31 -4.71 6.03
N ASN A 98 14.86 -5.54 5.08
CA ASN A 98 15.52 -5.76 3.79
C ASN A 98 15.09 -4.76 2.71
N MET A 99 14.19 -3.82 3.03
CA MET A 99 13.71 -2.80 2.11
C MET A 99 14.73 -1.66 1.95
N LEU A 100 15.05 -1.31 0.71
CA LEU A 100 15.82 -0.10 0.43
C LEU A 100 14.95 1.16 0.60
N LYS A 101 15.38 2.07 1.48
CA LYS A 101 14.67 3.32 1.78
C LYS A 101 14.49 4.22 0.55
N ILE A 102 15.43 4.16 -0.41
CA ILE A 102 15.42 5.01 -1.61
C ILE A 102 14.21 4.71 -2.51
N HIS A 103 13.88 3.43 -2.72
CA HIS A 103 12.71 3.05 -3.53
C HIS A 103 11.40 3.39 -2.83
N MET A 104 11.31 3.22 -1.50
CA MET A 104 10.13 3.66 -0.73
C MET A 104 9.92 5.17 -0.84
N LYS A 105 11.01 5.96 -0.82
CA LYS A 105 10.94 7.40 -1.03
C LYS A 105 10.49 7.72 -2.46
N ALA A 106 11.11 7.09 -3.47
CA ALA A 106 10.79 7.30 -4.87
C ALA A 106 9.31 7.01 -5.19
N TYR A 107 8.80 5.87 -4.74
CA TYR A 107 7.39 5.50 -4.88
C TYR A 107 6.46 6.56 -4.28
N LYS A 108 6.70 6.98 -3.03
CA LYS A 108 5.87 8.01 -2.38
C LYS A 108 5.95 9.37 -3.08
N ASP A 109 7.12 9.75 -3.55
CA ASP A 109 7.32 11.03 -4.24
C ASP A 109 6.63 11.01 -5.62
N MET A 110 6.67 9.89 -6.34
CA MET A 110 5.92 9.67 -7.58
C MET A 110 4.41 9.78 -7.34
N VAL A 111 3.87 9.13 -6.30
CA VAL A 111 2.45 9.23 -5.95
C VAL A 111 2.04 10.68 -5.65
N ARG A 112 2.79 11.36 -4.78
CA ARG A 112 2.47 12.75 -4.39
C ARG A 112 2.50 13.71 -5.57
N LYS A 113 3.47 13.54 -6.47
CA LYS A 113 3.58 14.34 -7.69
C LYS A 113 2.36 14.15 -8.59
N ASN A 114 1.97 12.90 -8.84
CA ASN A 114 0.85 12.59 -9.74
C ASN A 114 -0.52 12.94 -9.15
N LEU A 115 -0.65 12.96 -7.82
CA LEU A 115 -1.88 13.34 -7.14
C LEU A 115 -1.98 14.82 -6.75
N GLU A 116 -0.92 15.61 -7.00
CA GLU A 116 -0.82 17.03 -6.63
C GLU A 116 -0.94 17.26 -5.12
N MET A 117 -0.31 16.39 -4.32
CA MET A 117 -0.29 16.46 -2.85
C MET A 117 0.86 17.32 -2.30
N LEU A 118 1.36 18.28 -3.09
CA LEU A 118 2.53 19.12 -2.77
C LEU A 118 2.15 20.39 -2.00
#